data_AF-R1DW02-F1
#
_entry.id   AF-R1DW02-F1
#
_cell.length_a   1.000
_cell.length_b   1.000
_cell.length_c   1.000
_cell.angle_alpha   90.00
_cell.angle_beta   90.00
_cell.angle_gamma   90.00
#
_symmetry.space_group_name_H-M   'P 1'
#
loop_
_entity.id
_entity.type
_entity.pdbx_description
1 polymer ?
#
loop_
_entity_poly.entity_id
_entity_poly.type
_entity_poly.pdbx_seq_one_letter_code
_entity_poly.pdbx_strand_id
1 'polypeptide(L)'
;MDAFVDEEGEAALAELEEELDEERSVEDALAAMAQRGARSAPEPPTAGNAAATAEPQPTARTPAAGSPGTSGACVDCSSGRAQPKFREAFGLSVCYDCQRAGRGEGGRYQVLSKSRAKDEYLLSDRQLDGERGGLRSMRLPNPNDARERLPRPALVWGAWEGEVEELALATWGSSEALLLEKERRSDERLRRAEAKRKLKSGTPEEQMMARCNGRAAPKQQRRKAQAGKAGEAAARPPVRQLAAERHEHVFSPDEEYDEATDLWTKRCACGFTVQYERI
;
A
#
# COMPACT_ATOMS: atom_id res chain seq x y z
N MET A 1 -4.64 39.68 51.13
CA MET A 1 -4.03 39.37 49.82
C MET A 1 -5.07 38.51 49.15
N ASP A 2 -6.13 39.18 48.71
CA ASP A 2 -7.38 38.56 48.31
C ASP A 2 -7.30 38.22 46.83
N ALA A 3 -7.63 36.96 46.54
CA ALA A 3 -7.59 36.38 45.22
C ALA A 3 -8.70 37.01 44.37
N PHE A 4 -8.29 37.82 43.40
CA PHE A 4 -9.13 38.23 42.28
C PHE A 4 -9.26 37.01 41.37
N VAL A 5 -10.22 36.14 41.68
CA VAL A 5 -10.70 35.14 40.73
C VAL A 5 -11.65 35.92 39.83
N ASP A 6 -11.18 36.28 38.65
CA ASP A 6 -11.98 36.95 37.63
C ASP A 6 -13.27 36.15 37.39
N GLU A 7 -14.41 36.81 37.51
CA GLU A 7 -15.76 36.26 37.27
C GLU A 7 -15.87 35.59 35.89
N GLU A 8 -15.05 36.04 34.92
CA GLU A 8 -14.91 35.45 33.59
C GLU A 8 -14.23 34.05 33.62
N GLY A 9 -13.34 33.79 34.59
CA GLY A 9 -12.68 32.50 34.75
C GLY A 9 -13.59 31.43 35.37
N GLU A 10 -14.52 31.85 36.24
CA GLU A 10 -15.54 30.96 36.81
C GLU A 10 -16.60 30.58 35.76
N ALA A 11 -16.99 31.52 34.89
CA ALA A 11 -17.87 31.25 33.77
C ALA A 11 -17.26 30.27 32.76
N ALA A 12 -15.98 30.45 32.40
CA ALA A 12 -15.29 29.55 31.48
C ALA A 12 -15.12 28.13 32.04
N LEU A 13 -14.95 27.97 33.36
CA LEU A 13 -14.92 26.67 34.01
C LEU A 13 -16.30 26.00 34.04
N ALA A 14 -17.36 26.78 34.24
CA ALA A 14 -18.73 26.26 34.19
C ALA A 14 -19.13 25.78 32.79
N GLU A 15 -18.74 26.51 31.73
CA GLU A 15 -18.97 26.09 30.35
C GLU A 15 -18.23 24.77 30.03
N LEU A 16 -16.97 24.64 30.46
CA LEU A 16 -16.19 23.40 30.28
C LEU A 16 -16.76 22.21 31.09
N GLU A 17 -17.30 22.46 32.28
CA GLU A 17 -17.94 21.42 33.09
C GLU A 17 -19.26 20.95 32.44
N GLU A 18 -20.04 21.87 31.86
CA GLU A 18 -21.23 21.55 31.08
C GLU A 18 -20.90 20.72 29.82
N GLU A 19 -19.86 21.10 29.06
CA GLU A 19 -19.39 20.32 27.91
C GLU A 19 -18.95 18.89 28.31
N LEU A 20 -18.23 18.73 29.43
CA LEU A 20 -17.81 17.42 29.94
C LEU A 20 -18.99 16.56 30.44
N ASP A 21 -20.03 17.19 30.99
CA ASP A 21 -21.27 16.53 31.39
C ASP A 21 -22.07 16.04 30.17
N GLU A 22 -22.11 16.82 29.09
CA GLU A 22 -22.68 16.41 27.81
C GLU A 22 -21.91 15.25 27.18
N GLU A 23 -20.57 15.28 27.20
CA GLU A 23 -19.71 14.19 26.73
C GLU A 23 -19.93 12.90 27.53
N ARG A 24 -20.02 12.98 28.86
CA ARG A 24 -20.31 11.83 29.72
C ARG A 24 -21.70 11.25 29.44
N SER A 25 -22.68 12.11 29.17
CA SER A 25 -24.05 11.69 28.82
C SER A 25 -24.10 10.91 27.50
N VAL A 26 -23.35 11.31 26.48
CA VAL A 26 -23.26 10.53 25.22
C VAL A 26 -22.50 9.23 25.40
N GLU A 27 -21.46 9.18 26.24
CA GLU A 27 -20.77 7.93 26.58
C GLU A 27 -21.70 6.93 27.31
N ASP A 28 -22.49 7.40 28.28
CA ASP A 28 -23.49 6.59 28.98
C ASP A 28 -24.61 6.12 28.03
N ALA A 29 -25.04 6.96 27.10
CA ALA A 29 -26.01 6.58 26.07
C ALA A 29 -25.45 5.51 25.11
N LEU A 30 -24.18 5.63 24.69
CA LEU A 30 -23.48 4.63 23.88
C LEU A 30 -23.32 3.31 24.65
N ALA A 31 -22.96 3.37 25.93
CA ALA A 31 -22.86 2.21 26.80
C ALA A 31 -24.23 1.53 27.02
N ALA A 32 -25.31 2.31 27.13
CA ALA A 32 -26.68 1.78 27.19
C ALA A 32 -27.11 1.14 25.87
N MET A 33 -26.72 1.71 24.73
CA MET A 33 -26.95 1.09 23.41
C MET A 33 -26.17 -0.22 23.24
N ALA A 34 -24.92 -0.28 23.71
CA ALA A 34 -24.11 -1.51 23.71
C ALA A 34 -24.73 -2.61 24.59
N GLN A 35 -25.24 -2.25 25.78
CA GLN A 35 -25.94 -3.19 26.67
C GLN A 35 -27.27 -3.69 26.07
N ARG A 36 -27.94 -2.86 25.25
CA ARG A 36 -29.15 -3.24 24.51
C ARG A 36 -28.88 -4.14 23.29
N GLY A 37 -27.68 -4.07 22.70
CA GLY A 37 -27.23 -4.94 21.61
C GLY A 37 -26.91 -6.39 22.01
N ALA A 38 -26.89 -6.72 23.31
CA ALA A 38 -26.52 -8.04 23.83
C ALA A 38 -27.69 -9.05 23.90
N ARG A 39 -28.70 -8.95 23.02
CA ARG A 39 -29.75 -9.97 22.87
C ARG A 39 -29.92 -10.41 21.40
N SER A 40 -29.25 -11.51 21.10
CA SER A 40 -29.45 -12.46 20.00
C SER A 40 -29.03 -12.04 18.59
N ALA A 41 -27.76 -12.33 18.26
CA ALA A 41 -27.35 -12.65 16.89
C ALA A 41 -27.36 -14.19 16.73
N PRO A 42 -27.97 -14.77 15.68
CA PRO A 42 -27.77 -16.18 15.35
C PRO A 42 -26.36 -16.39 14.79
N GLU A 43 -25.69 -17.45 15.27
CA GLU A 43 -24.34 -17.83 14.88
C GLU A 43 -24.27 -18.24 13.39
N PRO A 44 -23.15 -17.94 12.69
CA PRO A 44 -22.93 -18.39 11.33
C PRO A 44 -22.59 -19.90 11.27
N PRO A 45 -23.02 -20.64 10.23
CA PRO A 45 -22.66 -22.03 10.08
C PRO A 45 -21.17 -22.19 9.78
N THR A 46 -20.54 -23.05 10.56
CA THR A 46 -19.21 -23.60 10.32
C THR A 46 -19.28 -24.55 9.13
N ALA A 47 -18.46 -24.29 8.10
CA ALA A 47 -18.27 -25.21 6.99
C ALA A 47 -16.77 -25.37 6.74
N GLY A 48 -16.34 -26.62 6.81
CA GLY A 48 -14.96 -27.05 6.70
C GLY A 48 -14.42 -27.00 5.28
N ASN A 49 -13.10 -27.13 5.24
CA ASN A 49 -12.23 -27.05 4.07
C ASN A 49 -12.62 -28.01 2.93
N ALA A 50 -12.53 -27.53 1.69
CA ALA A 50 -12.16 -28.36 0.55
C ALA A 50 -11.44 -27.49 -0.49
N ALA A 51 -10.18 -27.84 -0.74
CA ALA A 51 -9.40 -27.36 -1.86
C ALA A 51 -10.03 -27.83 -3.18
N ALA A 52 -10.25 -26.91 -4.12
CA ALA A 52 -10.37 -27.24 -5.53
C ALA A 52 -10.00 -26.00 -6.37
N THR A 53 -8.87 -26.15 -7.06
CA THR A 53 -8.34 -25.32 -8.14
C THR A 53 -9.45 -24.88 -9.12
N ALA A 54 -9.62 -23.58 -9.29
CA ALA A 54 -10.21 -23.01 -10.50
C ALA A 54 -9.77 -21.54 -10.63
N GLU A 55 -8.83 -21.26 -11.52
CA GLU A 55 -8.61 -19.89 -12.01
C GLU A 55 -9.89 -19.42 -12.70
N PRO A 56 -10.50 -18.28 -12.31
CA PRO A 56 -11.52 -17.67 -13.14
C PRO A 56 -10.82 -16.96 -14.30
N GLN A 57 -10.82 -17.62 -15.45
CA GLN A 57 -10.51 -16.97 -16.73
C GLN A 57 -11.47 -15.78 -16.93
N PRO A 58 -10.98 -14.59 -17.30
CA PRO A 58 -11.87 -13.51 -17.70
C PRO A 58 -12.55 -13.93 -19.00
N THR A 59 -13.82 -14.33 -18.92
CA THR A 59 -14.63 -14.52 -20.10
C THR A 59 -14.67 -13.20 -20.85
N ALA A 60 -14.08 -13.19 -22.05
CA ALA A 60 -14.18 -12.10 -22.98
C ALA A 60 -15.66 -11.68 -23.08
N ARG A 61 -15.96 -10.46 -22.64
CA ARG A 61 -17.26 -9.83 -22.87
C ARG A 61 -17.40 -9.67 -24.38
N THR A 62 -18.02 -10.66 -25.02
CA THR A 62 -18.63 -10.48 -26.34
C THR A 62 -19.55 -9.26 -26.21
N PRO A 63 -19.40 -8.22 -27.05
CA PRO A 63 -20.29 -7.08 -26.96
C PRO A 63 -21.70 -7.59 -27.23
N ALA A 64 -22.57 -7.45 -26.24
CA ALA A 64 -24.00 -7.46 -26.49
C ALA A 64 -24.24 -6.43 -27.59
N ALA A 65 -24.55 -6.95 -28.79
CA ALA A 65 -24.97 -6.16 -29.92
C ALA A 65 -26.28 -5.48 -29.51
N GLY A 66 -26.15 -4.29 -28.91
CA GLY A 66 -27.26 -3.37 -28.74
C GLY A 66 -27.79 -3.04 -30.13
N SER A 67 -29.07 -3.34 -30.35
CA SER A 67 -29.79 -3.05 -31.58
C SER A 67 -29.47 -1.66 -32.15
N PRO A 68 -29.37 -1.51 -33.48
CA PRO A 68 -29.14 -0.22 -34.13
C PRO A 68 -30.42 0.63 -34.09
N GLY A 69 -30.80 1.09 -32.91
CA GLY A 69 -31.85 2.08 -32.71
C GLY A 69 -31.23 3.47 -32.65
N THR A 70 -31.55 4.29 -33.66
CA THR A 70 -31.42 5.76 -33.68
C THR A 70 -30.02 6.35 -33.46
N SER A 71 -29.24 6.26 -34.53
CA SER A 71 -28.08 7.09 -34.91
C SER A 71 -27.93 8.44 -34.20
N GLY A 72 -27.29 8.46 -33.03
CA GLY A 72 -26.72 9.67 -32.42
C GLY A 72 -27.60 10.43 -31.41
N ALA A 73 -28.74 9.87 -31.00
CA ALA A 73 -29.53 10.42 -29.90
C ALA A 73 -28.94 10.05 -28.52
N CYS A 74 -29.10 10.92 -27.54
CA CYS A 74 -28.71 10.68 -26.16
C CYS A 74 -29.58 9.59 -25.51
N VAL A 75 -28.99 8.63 -24.80
CA VAL A 75 -29.74 7.57 -24.08
C VAL A 75 -30.67 8.15 -23.01
N ASP A 76 -30.27 9.23 -22.33
CA ASP A 76 -31.05 9.76 -21.21
C ASP A 76 -32.15 10.74 -21.64
N CYS A 77 -31.82 11.69 -22.53
CA CYS A 77 -32.76 12.73 -22.92
C CYS A 77 -33.40 12.52 -24.29
N SER A 78 -32.93 11.53 -25.08
CA SER A 78 -33.37 11.20 -26.45
C SER A 78 -33.34 12.34 -27.48
N SER A 79 -33.07 13.58 -27.07
CA SER A 79 -33.12 14.80 -27.88
C SER A 79 -31.74 15.41 -28.12
N GLY A 80 -30.82 15.26 -27.16
CA GLY A 80 -29.46 15.79 -27.25
C GLY A 80 -28.60 15.01 -28.24
N ARG A 81 -27.72 15.72 -28.95
CA ARG A 81 -26.70 15.10 -29.80
C ARG A 81 -25.68 14.35 -28.94
N ALA A 82 -25.51 13.05 -29.20
CA ALA A 82 -24.54 12.22 -28.50
C ALA A 82 -23.10 12.65 -28.82
N GLN A 83 -22.22 12.55 -27.82
CA GLN A 83 -20.80 12.83 -28.01
C GLN A 83 -20.12 11.65 -28.73
N PRO A 84 -19.45 11.88 -29.88
CA PRO A 84 -18.82 10.81 -30.64
C PRO A 84 -17.68 10.14 -29.86
N LYS A 85 -16.90 10.91 -29.10
CA LYS A 85 -15.80 10.40 -28.26
C LYS A 85 -16.30 9.39 -27.23
N PHE A 86 -17.41 9.69 -26.56
CA PHE A 86 -17.97 8.82 -25.51
C PHE A 86 -18.53 7.52 -26.11
N ARG A 87 -19.15 7.63 -27.30
CA ARG A 87 -19.63 6.47 -28.07
C ARG A 87 -18.49 5.59 -28.56
N GLU A 88 -17.40 6.16 -29.03
CA GLU A 88 -16.24 5.41 -29.52
C GLU A 88 -15.51 4.69 -28.38
N ALA A 89 -15.25 5.39 -27.27
CA ALA A 89 -14.52 4.82 -26.14
C ALA A 89 -15.35 3.80 -25.36
N PHE A 90 -16.59 4.14 -24.99
CA PHE A 90 -17.40 3.35 -24.06
C PHE A 90 -18.59 2.65 -24.72
N GLY A 91 -18.92 2.97 -25.98
CA GLY A 91 -20.15 2.49 -26.61
C GLY A 91 -21.41 3.22 -26.16
N LEU A 92 -21.29 4.26 -25.32
CA LEU A 92 -22.41 4.99 -24.74
C LEU A 92 -22.71 6.28 -25.52
N SER A 93 -23.95 6.45 -25.98
CA SER A 93 -24.41 7.66 -26.67
C SER A 93 -25.03 8.65 -25.68
N VAL A 94 -24.21 9.48 -25.03
CA VAL A 94 -24.65 10.49 -24.05
C VAL A 94 -24.32 11.91 -24.55
N CYS A 95 -25.22 12.88 -24.35
CA CYS A 95 -24.98 14.28 -24.70
C CYS A 95 -24.17 15.02 -23.61
N TYR A 96 -23.68 16.22 -23.92
CA TYR A 96 -22.87 17.00 -22.96
C TYR A 96 -23.67 17.42 -21.71
N ASP A 97 -24.94 17.79 -21.87
CA ASP A 97 -25.78 18.24 -20.76
C ASP A 97 -26.10 17.10 -19.79
N CYS A 98 -26.44 15.92 -20.31
CA CYS A 98 -26.67 14.73 -19.50
C CYS A 98 -25.38 14.24 -18.83
N GLN A 99 -24.24 14.32 -19.52
CA GLN A 99 -22.95 14.00 -18.91
C GLN A 99 -22.59 15.00 -17.79
N ARG A 100 -22.83 16.29 -18.00
CA ARG A 100 -22.55 17.34 -17.01
C ARG A 100 -23.48 17.25 -15.81
N ALA A 101 -24.77 17.02 -16.03
CA ALA A 101 -25.74 16.74 -14.97
C ALA A 101 -25.33 15.49 -14.18
N GLY A 102 -24.84 14.46 -14.87
CA GLY A 102 -24.25 13.25 -14.30
C GLY A 102 -22.79 13.38 -13.87
N ARG A 103 -22.27 14.59 -13.65
CA ARG A 103 -20.94 14.86 -13.05
C ARG A 103 -21.04 15.44 -11.63
N GLY A 104 -22.25 15.53 -11.08
CA GLY A 104 -22.49 15.85 -9.67
C GLY A 104 -22.14 14.67 -8.75
N GLU A 105 -22.33 14.85 -7.44
CA GLU A 105 -22.18 13.81 -6.43
C GLU A 105 -23.12 12.63 -6.75
N GLY A 106 -22.57 11.44 -7.05
CA GLY A 106 -23.34 10.27 -7.51
C GLY A 106 -23.67 10.25 -9.01
N GLY A 107 -22.95 11.01 -9.81
CA GLY A 107 -23.18 11.15 -11.24
C GLY A 107 -22.88 9.88 -12.06
N ARG A 108 -23.91 9.31 -12.71
CA ARG A 108 -23.84 8.07 -13.51
C ARG A 108 -22.83 8.07 -14.65
N TYR A 109 -22.23 9.19 -15.06
CA TYR A 109 -21.31 9.26 -16.22
C TYR A 109 -19.97 9.90 -15.88
N GLN A 110 -19.59 9.86 -14.60
CA GLN A 110 -18.30 10.34 -14.14
C GLN A 110 -17.16 9.53 -14.78
N VAL A 111 -16.15 10.25 -15.26
CA VAL A 111 -14.92 9.65 -15.80
C VAL A 111 -13.86 9.72 -14.71
N LEU A 112 -13.27 8.57 -14.36
CA LEU A 112 -12.23 8.42 -13.36
C LEU A 112 -10.86 8.25 -14.01
N SER A 113 -9.84 8.86 -13.42
CA SER A 113 -8.46 8.65 -13.84
C SER A 113 -7.95 7.27 -13.42
N LYS A 114 -6.93 6.73 -14.13
CA LYS A 114 -6.36 5.40 -13.79
C LYS A 114 -5.87 5.33 -12.35
N SER A 115 -5.22 6.39 -11.87
CA SER A 115 -4.76 6.46 -10.48
C SER A 115 -5.93 6.47 -9.51
N ARG A 116 -6.98 7.26 -9.80
CA ARG A 116 -8.17 7.33 -8.94
C ARG A 116 -8.90 5.99 -8.88
N ALA A 117 -9.05 5.30 -10.01
CA ALA A 117 -9.66 3.96 -10.04
C ALA A 117 -8.85 2.93 -9.22
N LYS A 118 -7.51 3.00 -9.24
CA LYS A 118 -6.66 2.14 -8.41
C LYS A 118 -6.79 2.45 -6.93
N ASP A 119 -6.82 3.73 -6.56
CA ASP A 119 -6.86 4.16 -5.16
C ASP A 119 -8.26 3.93 -4.55
N GLU A 120 -9.32 4.23 -5.30
CA GLU A 120 -10.71 4.10 -4.85
C GLU A 120 -11.29 2.69 -5.01
N TYR A 121 -10.82 1.86 -5.94
CA TYR A 121 -11.40 0.50 -6.11
C TYR A 121 -10.39 -0.62 -5.90
N LEU A 122 -9.15 -0.27 -5.53
CA LEU A 122 -8.05 -1.22 -5.27
C LEU A 122 -7.81 -2.20 -6.43
N LEU A 123 -8.16 -1.79 -7.65
CA LEU A 123 -8.05 -2.59 -8.86
C LEU A 123 -6.60 -2.65 -9.36
N SER A 124 -6.23 -3.79 -9.94
CA SER A 124 -4.89 -3.98 -10.52
C SER A 124 -4.80 -3.39 -11.94
N ASP A 125 -3.58 -2.99 -12.35
CA ASP A 125 -3.32 -2.47 -13.70
C ASP A 125 -3.81 -3.42 -14.81
N ARG A 126 -3.69 -4.73 -14.58
CA ARG A 126 -4.12 -5.75 -15.56
C ARG A 126 -5.62 -5.68 -15.85
N GLN A 127 -6.42 -5.37 -14.83
CA GLN A 127 -7.87 -5.27 -14.96
C GLN A 127 -8.31 -3.92 -15.58
N LEU A 128 -7.47 -2.89 -15.46
CA LEU A 128 -7.73 -1.54 -16.01
C LEU A 128 -7.23 -1.36 -17.45
N ASP A 129 -6.27 -2.18 -17.89
CA ASP A 129 -5.69 -2.07 -19.23
C ASP A 129 -6.58 -2.76 -20.27
N GLY A 130 -7.28 -1.97 -21.09
CA GLY A 130 -8.17 -2.48 -22.14
C GLY A 130 -7.47 -3.39 -23.17
N GLU A 131 -6.17 -3.19 -23.44
CA GLU A 131 -5.39 -4.06 -24.34
C GLU A 131 -5.27 -5.50 -23.82
N ARG A 132 -5.39 -5.69 -22.50
CA ARG A 132 -5.33 -7.00 -21.85
C ARG A 132 -6.71 -7.63 -21.63
N GLY A 133 -7.75 -7.04 -22.23
CA GLY A 133 -9.14 -7.43 -22.00
C GLY A 133 -9.74 -6.81 -20.72
N GLY A 134 -9.09 -5.77 -20.17
CA GLY A 134 -9.62 -4.98 -19.07
C GLY A 134 -10.69 -3.97 -19.51
N LEU A 135 -10.92 -2.98 -18.66
CA LEU A 135 -11.93 -1.93 -18.91
C LEU A 135 -11.64 -1.10 -20.17
N ARG A 136 -12.72 -0.62 -20.79
CA ARG A 136 -12.64 0.36 -21.88
C ARG A 136 -12.11 1.68 -21.34
N SER A 137 -11.18 2.29 -22.08
CA SER A 137 -10.52 3.51 -21.63
C SER A 137 -10.49 4.58 -22.72
N MET A 138 -10.78 5.81 -22.33
CA MET A 138 -10.57 7.00 -23.16
C MET A 138 -9.22 7.65 -22.81
N ARG A 139 -8.52 8.15 -23.82
CA ARG A 139 -7.33 8.99 -23.65
C ARG A 139 -7.74 10.46 -23.71
N LEU A 140 -7.56 11.19 -22.61
CA LEU A 140 -7.88 12.62 -22.50
C LEU A 140 -6.59 13.44 -22.34
N PRO A 141 -6.49 14.67 -22.88
CA PRO A 141 -5.34 15.54 -22.58
C PRO A 141 -5.20 15.77 -21.08
N ASN A 142 -3.98 15.67 -20.56
CA ASN A 142 -3.69 15.94 -19.16
C ASN A 142 -3.93 17.41 -18.83
N PRO A 143 -4.85 17.74 -17.89
CA PRO A 143 -5.16 19.13 -17.54
C PRO A 143 -3.98 19.88 -16.92
N ASN A 144 -3.00 19.17 -16.35
CA ASN A 144 -1.82 19.78 -15.73
C ASN A 144 -0.65 19.97 -16.71
N ASP A 145 -0.73 19.43 -17.94
CA ASP A 145 0.25 19.64 -19.01
C ASP A 145 -0.05 20.90 -19.82
N ALA A 146 -0.36 22.01 -19.15
CA ALA A 146 -0.39 23.33 -19.78
C ALA A 146 1.02 23.81 -20.21
N ARG A 147 2.07 23.07 -19.84
CA ARG A 147 3.47 23.43 -20.13
C ARG A 147 3.97 22.62 -21.33
N GLU A 148 4.16 23.35 -22.42
CA GLU A 148 4.64 23.00 -23.77
C GLU A 148 6.02 22.28 -23.85
N ARG A 149 6.42 21.54 -22.80
CA ARG A 149 7.79 21.04 -22.64
C ARG A 149 7.99 19.60 -23.14
N LEU A 150 6.91 18.91 -23.52
CA LEU A 150 6.94 17.58 -24.13
C LEU A 150 6.23 17.62 -25.48
N PRO A 151 6.79 17.01 -26.55
CA PRO A 151 6.21 17.06 -27.89
C PRO A 151 4.92 16.23 -28.05
N ARG A 152 4.41 15.62 -26.96
CA ARG A 152 3.18 14.84 -26.94
C ARG A 152 2.38 15.22 -25.69
N PRO A 153 1.10 15.62 -25.81
CA PRO A 153 0.27 15.82 -24.63
C PRO A 153 0.19 14.50 -23.86
N ALA A 154 0.47 14.49 -22.56
CA ALA A 154 0.28 13.26 -21.80
C ALA A 154 -1.22 12.93 -21.82
N LEU A 155 -1.52 11.69 -22.17
CA LEU A 155 -2.89 11.22 -22.27
C LEU A 155 -3.25 10.56 -20.95
N VAL A 156 -4.25 11.11 -20.27
CA VAL A 156 -4.86 10.56 -19.07
C VAL A 156 -5.84 9.47 -19.49
N TRP A 157 -5.70 8.30 -18.87
CA TRP A 157 -6.67 7.22 -18.95
C TRP A 157 -7.91 7.63 -18.18
N GLY A 158 -9.06 7.55 -18.83
CA GLY A 158 -10.38 7.76 -18.25
C GLY A 158 -11.23 6.50 -18.42
N ALA A 159 -11.71 5.91 -17.33
CA ALA A 159 -12.77 4.92 -17.39
C ALA A 159 -14.06 5.48 -16.81
N TRP A 160 -15.16 4.90 -17.25
CA TRP A 160 -16.48 5.22 -16.72
C TRP A 160 -16.67 4.57 -15.35
N GLU A 161 -17.07 5.36 -14.35
CA GLU A 161 -17.20 4.92 -12.95
C GLU A 161 -18.12 3.70 -12.77
N GLY A 162 -19.22 3.62 -13.52
CA GLY A 162 -20.13 2.47 -13.43
C GLY A 162 -19.49 1.14 -13.85
N GLU A 163 -18.62 1.14 -14.87
CA GLU A 163 -17.91 -0.08 -15.29
C GLU A 163 -16.82 -0.47 -14.29
N VAL A 164 -16.19 0.52 -13.66
CA VAL A 164 -15.18 0.32 -12.62
C VAL A 164 -15.81 -0.27 -11.36
N GLU A 165 -16.96 0.24 -10.95
CA GLU A 165 -17.70 -0.26 -9.79
C GLU A 165 -18.19 -1.71 -10.01
N GLU A 166 -18.74 -2.02 -11.18
CA GLU A 166 -19.15 -3.39 -11.54
C GLU A 166 -17.97 -4.37 -11.45
N LEU A 167 -16.82 -3.99 -11.98
CA LEU A 167 -15.60 -4.79 -11.92
C LEU A 167 -15.04 -4.92 -10.49
N ALA A 168 -15.14 -3.86 -9.70
CA ALA A 168 -14.72 -3.88 -8.30
C ALA A 168 -15.60 -4.81 -7.48
N LEU A 169 -16.92 -4.78 -7.67
CA LEU A 169 -17.85 -5.72 -7.06
C LEU A 169 -17.57 -7.15 -7.53
N ALA A 170 -17.23 -7.37 -8.80
CA ALA A 170 -16.84 -8.69 -9.28
C ALA A 170 -15.52 -9.20 -8.65
N THR A 171 -14.58 -8.30 -8.32
CA THR A 171 -13.27 -8.65 -7.74
C THR A 171 -13.35 -8.88 -6.23
N TRP A 172 -14.10 -8.02 -5.53
CA TRP A 172 -14.16 -7.99 -4.06
C TRP A 172 -15.43 -8.64 -3.49
N GLY A 173 -16.41 -8.96 -4.34
CA GLY A 173 -17.69 -9.58 -3.98
C GLY A 173 -18.72 -8.57 -3.45
N SER A 174 -18.33 -7.73 -2.49
CA SER A 174 -19.21 -6.71 -1.90
C SER A 174 -18.52 -5.36 -1.75
N SER A 175 -19.33 -4.29 -1.70
CA SER A 175 -18.83 -2.94 -1.41
C SER A 175 -18.25 -2.84 0.01
N GLU A 176 -18.82 -3.58 0.97
CA GLU A 176 -18.31 -3.65 2.34
C GLU A 176 -16.91 -4.26 2.42
N ALA A 177 -16.64 -5.33 1.67
CA ALA A 177 -15.31 -5.96 1.63
C ALA A 177 -14.24 -4.99 1.09
N LEU A 178 -14.59 -4.18 0.09
CA LEU A 178 -13.72 -3.13 -0.43
C LEU A 178 -13.43 -2.04 0.63
N LEU A 179 -14.44 -1.63 1.39
CA LEU A 179 -14.27 -0.64 2.46
C LEU A 179 -13.38 -1.16 3.59
N LEU A 180 -13.58 -2.40 4.04
CA LEU A 180 -12.74 -3.03 5.06
C LEU A 180 -11.27 -3.15 4.63
N GLU A 181 -11.02 -3.53 3.37
CA GLU A 181 -9.65 -3.61 2.86
C GLU A 181 -9.01 -2.21 2.72
N LYS A 182 -9.79 -1.19 2.36
CA LYS A 182 -9.31 0.21 2.35
C LYS A 182 -8.94 0.69 3.74
N GLU A 183 -9.77 0.41 4.74
CA GLU A 183 -9.51 0.75 6.13
C GLU A 183 -8.24 0.06 6.60
N ARG A 184 -8.11 -1.25 6.37
CA ARG A 184 -6.91 -2.03 6.69
C ARG A 184 -5.64 -1.44 6.08
N ARG A 185 -5.67 -1.05 4.79
CA ARG A 185 -4.53 -0.41 4.11
C ARG A 185 -4.23 0.98 4.65
N SER A 186 -5.26 1.72 5.05
CA SER A 186 -5.11 3.06 5.64
C SER A 186 -4.50 3.00 7.02
N ASP A 187 -4.94 2.08 7.86
CA ASP A 187 -4.36 1.80 9.18
C ASP A 187 -2.91 1.34 9.08
N GLU A 188 -2.62 0.45 8.13
CA GLU A 188 -1.26 -0.01 7.89
C GLU A 188 -0.35 1.14 7.44
N ARG A 189 -0.85 2.04 6.58
CA ARG A 189 -0.14 3.26 6.20
C ARG A 189 0.09 4.18 7.39
N LEU A 190 -0.91 4.37 8.24
CA LEU A 190 -0.82 5.21 9.44
C LEU A 190 0.20 4.63 10.42
N ARG A 191 0.12 3.33 10.73
CA ARG A 191 1.09 2.63 11.59
C ARG A 191 2.51 2.72 11.05
N ARG A 192 2.71 2.55 9.75
CA ARG A 192 4.04 2.71 9.11
C ARG A 192 4.53 4.15 9.18
N ALA A 193 3.65 5.13 8.99
CA ALA A 193 4.00 6.54 9.11
C ALA A 193 4.37 6.90 10.56
N GLU A 194 3.62 6.40 11.53
CA GLU A 194 3.89 6.57 12.96
C GLU A 194 5.22 5.91 13.36
N ALA A 195 5.48 4.68 12.91
CA ALA A 195 6.75 3.99 13.16
C ALA A 195 7.93 4.77 12.57
N LYS A 196 7.80 5.34 11.37
CA LYS A 196 8.80 6.23 10.78
C LYS A 196 8.99 7.52 11.59
N ARG A 197 7.89 8.09 12.10
CA ARG A 197 7.93 9.27 12.99
C ARG A 197 8.68 8.96 14.28
N LYS A 198 8.32 7.88 14.97
CA LYS A 198 8.97 7.38 16.19
C LYS A 198 10.46 7.08 15.96
N LEU A 199 10.82 6.54 14.80
CA LEU A 199 12.23 6.31 14.44
C LEU A 199 13.01 7.63 14.26
N LYS A 200 12.36 8.70 13.80
CA LYS A 200 12.99 9.99 13.52
C LYS A 200 13.07 10.90 14.75
N SER A 201 12.04 10.92 15.58
CA SER A 201 11.86 11.90 16.66
C SER A 201 11.56 11.30 18.04
N GLY A 202 11.46 9.97 18.16
CA GLY A 202 11.17 9.31 19.43
C GLY A 202 12.39 9.26 20.36
N THR A 203 12.14 8.95 21.62
CA THR A 203 13.19 8.59 22.58
C THR A 203 14.00 7.38 22.09
N PRO A 204 15.24 7.15 22.59
CA PRO A 204 16.03 5.98 22.20
C PRO A 204 15.30 4.64 22.41
N GLU A 205 14.44 4.54 23.43
CA GLU A 205 13.62 3.37 23.70
C GLU A 205 12.49 3.18 22.67
N GLU A 206 11.81 4.26 22.27
CA GLU A 206 10.80 4.23 21.21
C GLU A 206 11.42 3.94 19.83
N GLN A 207 12.60 4.48 19.54
CA GLN A 207 13.37 4.16 18.34
C GLN A 207 13.76 2.67 18.31
N MET A 208 14.15 2.11 19.45
CA MET A 208 14.47 0.68 19.59
C MET A 208 13.22 -0.19 19.39
N MET A 209 12.08 0.18 19.98
CA MET A 209 10.79 -0.49 19.76
C MET A 209 10.33 -0.45 18.30
N ALA A 210 10.47 0.69 17.63
CA ALA A 210 10.11 0.87 16.22
C ALA A 210 11.00 0.04 15.26
N ARG A 211 12.30 -0.11 15.56
CA ARG A 211 13.24 -0.94 14.78
C ARG A 211 12.98 -2.43 14.89
N CYS A 212 12.48 -2.88 16.04
CA CYS A 212 12.33 -4.30 16.31
C CYS A 212 11.02 -4.92 15.78
N ASN A 213 10.20 -4.19 15.02
CA ASN A 213 8.97 -4.71 14.40
C ASN A 213 8.08 -5.49 15.40
N GLY A 214 7.97 -5.00 16.64
CA GLY A 214 7.17 -5.66 17.69
C GLY A 214 7.77 -6.96 18.27
N ARG A 215 8.95 -7.42 17.83
CA ARG A 215 9.71 -8.45 18.57
C ARG A 215 10.49 -7.76 19.67
N ALA A 216 9.99 -7.83 20.90
CA ALA A 216 10.78 -7.45 22.07
C ALA A 216 12.19 -8.06 21.95
N ALA A 217 13.23 -7.21 21.97
CA ALA A 217 14.60 -7.68 22.03
C ALA A 217 14.68 -8.68 23.20
N PRO A 218 15.20 -9.90 23.03
CA PRO A 218 15.26 -10.86 24.12
C PRO A 218 16.14 -10.28 25.21
N LYS A 219 15.51 -9.71 26.25
CA LYS A 219 16.15 -9.20 27.45
C LYS A 219 16.90 -10.37 28.09
N GLN A 220 18.22 -10.43 27.85
CA GLN A 220 19.29 -10.91 28.72
C GLN A 220 19.10 -12.21 29.54
N GLN A 221 18.08 -13.03 29.32
CA GLN A 221 17.89 -14.30 30.02
C GLN A 221 18.74 -15.44 29.44
N ARG A 222 19.34 -15.25 28.25
CA ARG A 222 20.27 -16.25 27.67
C ARG A 222 21.59 -16.38 28.44
N ARG A 223 21.91 -15.50 29.40
CA ARG A 223 23.12 -15.61 30.22
C ARG A 223 23.01 -16.58 31.41
N LYS A 224 21.81 -17.04 31.79
CA LYS A 224 21.64 -17.97 32.93
C LYS A 224 21.27 -19.41 32.55
N ALA A 225 20.97 -19.70 31.27
CA ALA A 225 20.57 -21.05 30.84
C ALA A 225 21.73 -21.96 30.36
N GLN A 226 22.99 -21.48 30.34
CA GLN A 226 24.16 -22.27 29.92
C GLN A 226 25.09 -22.69 31.08
N ALA A 227 24.63 -22.61 32.33
CA ALA A 227 25.42 -23.01 33.50
C ALA A 227 25.03 -24.39 34.09
N GLY A 228 24.13 -25.15 33.46
CA GLY A 228 23.71 -26.43 34.03
C GLY A 228 23.05 -27.34 33.03
N LYS A 229 23.86 -28.21 32.41
CA LYS A 229 23.58 -29.60 32.00
C LYS A 229 24.46 -29.96 30.80
N ALA A 230 25.63 -30.50 31.11
CA ALA A 230 26.33 -31.41 30.21
C ALA A 230 25.46 -32.66 30.06
N GLY A 231 25.05 -32.95 28.83
CA GLY A 231 24.22 -34.09 28.46
C GLY A 231 24.33 -34.29 26.96
N GLU A 232 25.04 -35.36 26.61
CA GLU A 232 25.49 -35.80 25.30
C GLU A 232 24.42 -35.72 24.20
N ALA A 233 24.63 -34.87 23.19
CA ALA A 233 23.92 -34.93 21.92
C ALA A 233 24.82 -34.40 20.81
N ALA A 234 25.03 -35.23 19.80
CA ALA A 234 25.99 -35.10 18.71
C ALA A 234 26.04 -33.69 18.09
N ALA A 235 27.15 -33.00 18.31
CA ALA A 235 27.48 -31.76 17.63
C ALA A 235 27.96 -32.06 16.20
N ARG A 236 27.27 -31.48 15.22
CA ARG A 236 27.76 -31.26 13.85
C ARG A 236 29.21 -30.73 13.94
N PRO A 237 30.19 -31.27 13.19
CA PRO A 237 31.55 -30.76 13.27
C PRO A 237 31.54 -29.28 12.85
N PRO A 238 32.13 -28.38 13.66
CA PRO A 238 32.28 -27.00 13.25
C PRO A 238 33.18 -26.98 12.02
N VAL A 239 32.74 -26.25 10.99
CA VAL A 239 33.59 -25.92 9.84
C VAL A 239 34.87 -25.33 10.40
N ARG A 240 35.99 -26.04 10.20
CA ARG A 240 37.33 -25.61 10.60
C ARG A 240 37.64 -24.35 9.79
N GLN A 241 37.24 -23.19 10.32
CA GLN A 241 37.77 -21.92 9.86
C GLN A 241 39.26 -22.00 10.16
N LEU A 242 40.05 -22.32 9.15
CA LEU A 242 41.46 -21.99 9.12
C LEU A 242 41.52 -20.47 9.22
N ALA A 243 41.53 -19.98 10.45
CA ALA A 243 41.81 -18.59 10.76
C ALA A 243 43.25 -18.39 10.32
N ALA A 244 43.43 -17.87 9.10
CA ALA A 244 44.64 -17.13 8.79
C ALA A 244 44.70 -16.02 9.84
N GLU A 245 45.59 -16.18 10.81
CA GLU A 245 45.80 -15.20 11.86
C GLU A 245 46.03 -13.85 11.17
N ARG A 246 45.21 -12.85 11.53
CA ARG A 246 45.37 -11.49 11.00
C ARG A 246 46.73 -10.99 11.46
N HIS A 247 47.71 -11.01 10.56
CA HIS A 247 49.06 -10.50 10.78
C HIS A 247 49.40 -9.50 9.68
N GLU A 248 50.39 -8.65 9.95
CA GLU A 248 50.90 -7.70 8.98
C GLU A 248 51.87 -8.42 8.03
N HIS A 249 51.69 -8.23 6.72
CA HIS A 249 52.52 -8.87 5.71
C HIS A 249 53.91 -8.24 5.68
N VAL A 250 54.88 -8.92 6.30
CA VAL A 250 56.30 -8.60 6.15
C VAL A 250 56.85 -9.42 4.99
N PHE A 251 57.31 -8.76 3.92
CA PHE A 251 57.92 -9.39 2.75
C PHE A 251 59.43 -9.45 2.92
N SER A 252 60.02 -10.63 2.73
CA SER A 252 61.48 -10.82 2.74
C SER A 252 62.11 -10.26 1.44
N PRO A 253 63.43 -9.96 1.43
CA PRO A 253 64.12 -9.35 0.29
C PRO A 253 64.28 -10.26 -0.95
N ASP A 254 63.88 -11.52 -0.86
CA ASP A 254 64.00 -12.49 -1.94
C ASP A 254 62.92 -12.22 -3.01
N GLU A 255 63.22 -11.27 -3.89
CA GLU A 255 62.39 -10.90 -5.05
C GLU A 255 62.78 -11.80 -6.23
N GLU A 256 61.78 -12.43 -6.86
CA GLU A 256 61.97 -13.31 -8.01
C GLU A 256 61.42 -12.61 -9.26
N TYR A 257 62.25 -12.47 -10.30
CA TYR A 257 61.90 -11.83 -11.57
C TYR A 257 61.49 -12.89 -12.59
N ASP A 258 60.35 -12.67 -13.23
CA ASP A 258 59.85 -13.52 -14.31
C ASP A 258 60.04 -12.81 -15.67
N GLU A 259 60.98 -13.33 -16.47
CA GLU A 259 61.35 -12.80 -17.79
C GLU A 259 60.21 -12.85 -18.83
N ALA A 260 59.20 -13.70 -18.63
CA ALA A 260 58.10 -13.84 -19.60
C ALA A 260 56.99 -12.81 -19.40
N THR A 261 56.89 -12.26 -18.19
CA THR A 261 55.82 -11.32 -17.81
C THR A 261 56.33 -9.95 -17.37
N ASP A 262 57.66 -9.75 -17.30
CA ASP A 262 58.29 -8.52 -16.82
C ASP A 262 57.82 -8.10 -15.40
N LEU A 263 57.41 -9.09 -14.58
CA LEU A 263 56.88 -8.88 -13.25
C LEU A 263 57.82 -9.39 -12.16
N TRP A 264 57.92 -8.63 -11.07
CA TRP A 264 58.63 -9.02 -9.86
C TRP A 264 57.64 -9.60 -8.84
N THR A 265 57.96 -10.74 -8.25
CA THR A 265 57.11 -11.40 -7.23
C THR A 265 57.79 -11.38 -5.87
N LYS A 266 57.08 -10.89 -4.83
CA LYS A 266 57.49 -11.01 -3.41
C LYS A 266 56.58 -11.98 -2.68
N ARG A 267 57.14 -12.80 -1.77
CA ARG A 267 56.37 -13.75 -0.94
C ARG A 267 56.49 -13.39 0.54
N CYS A 268 55.37 -13.49 1.25
CA CYS A 268 55.31 -13.39 2.71
C CYS A 268 55.35 -14.79 3.34
N ALA A 269 55.82 -14.90 4.58
CA ALA A 269 55.92 -16.17 5.32
C ALA A 269 54.58 -16.93 5.48
N CYS A 270 53.45 -16.23 5.34
CA CYS A 270 52.11 -16.82 5.36
C CYS A 270 51.66 -17.40 4.01
N GLY A 271 52.51 -17.35 2.99
CA GLY A 271 52.19 -17.82 1.63
C GLY A 271 51.46 -16.79 0.76
N PHE A 272 51.31 -15.54 1.21
CA PHE A 272 50.76 -14.46 0.39
C PHE A 272 51.82 -13.92 -0.58
N THR A 273 51.48 -13.84 -1.87
CA THR A 273 52.38 -13.39 -2.94
C THR A 273 51.87 -12.13 -3.63
N VAL A 274 52.73 -11.14 -3.84
CA VAL A 274 52.42 -9.88 -4.53
C VAL A 274 53.28 -9.76 -5.77
N GLN A 275 52.66 -9.47 -6.91
CA GLN A 275 53.34 -9.17 -8.17
C GLN A 275 53.29 -7.66 -8.44
N TYR A 276 54.41 -7.07 -8.87
CA TYR A 276 54.51 -5.64 -9.19
C TYR A 276 55.50 -5.39 -10.32
N GLU A 277 55.29 -4.29 -11.04
CA GLU A 277 56.20 -3.76 -12.05
C GLU A 277 57.14 -2.75 -11.39
N ARG A 278 58.43 -2.80 -11.70
CA ARG A 278 59.42 -1.82 -11.22
C ARG A 278 59.63 -0.78 -12.31
N ILE A 279 59.04 0.40 -12.13
CA ILE A 279 59.26 1.58 -12.97
C ILE A 279 60.68 2.11 -12.79
#